data_AF-A0A9N8F2I0-F1
#
_entry.id   AF-A0A9N8F2I0-F1
#
_cell.length_a   1.000
_cell.length_b   1.000
_cell.length_c   1.000
_cell.angle_alpha   90.00
_cell.angle_beta   90.00
_cell.angle_gamma   90.00
#
_symmetry.space_group_name_H-M   'P 1'
#
loop_
_entity.id
_entity.type
_entity.pdbx_description
1 polymer ?
#
loop_
_entity_poly.entity_id
_entity_poly.type
_entity_poly.pdbx_seq_one_letter_code
_entity_poly.pdbx_strand_id
1 'polypeptide(L)'
;MSEGESSGDELSGLSGFFFYVFIVHPCTAWILRPGRFERKKSIMYAIAFLAAIAAIKTGLEMQQKGPNYYNLLGVTRESNPLEIKRAYKRLSLQLHPDKNPSPDATDKFDAVKQAYDALMDMEFREVYNKFGKEGIKANKRYDETQFLLELAIFYISWGMMVFMLTLGKRSGEARNWCFTGMVVMLVVEVTMMTSSTNPIPTWLFPALTEHE
;
A
#
# COMPACT_ATOMS: atom_id res chain seq x y z
N MET A 1 -17.71 15.52 7.56
CA MET A 1 -16.96 15.99 6.38
C MET A 1 -15.51 15.61 6.65
N SER A 2 -15.01 14.60 5.96
CA SER A 2 -13.68 14.02 6.13
C SER A 2 -12.79 14.59 5.04
N GLU A 3 -12.24 15.77 5.26
CA GLU A 3 -11.27 16.42 4.37
C GLU A 3 -10.08 16.85 5.23
N GLY A 4 -9.07 15.98 5.35
CA GLY A 4 -7.87 16.29 6.13
C GLY A 4 -6.72 15.31 5.93
N GLU A 5 -7.01 14.03 5.67
CA GLU A 5 -5.97 13.00 5.56
C GLU A 5 -5.55 12.68 4.10
N SER A 6 -6.24 13.23 3.09
CA SER A 6 -5.88 13.05 1.66
C SER A 6 -4.78 13.99 1.19
N SER A 7 -4.56 15.10 1.89
CA SER A 7 -3.66 16.18 1.45
C SER A 7 -2.18 15.79 1.56
N GLY A 8 -1.81 14.97 2.54
CA GLY A 8 -0.42 14.55 2.76
C GLY A 8 0.11 13.61 1.67
N ASP A 9 -0.74 12.68 1.22
CA ASP A 9 -0.40 11.72 0.17
C ASP A 9 -0.48 12.34 -1.23
N GLU A 10 -1.41 13.27 -1.46
CA GLU A 10 -1.42 14.06 -2.70
C GLU A 10 -0.25 15.04 -2.78
N LEU A 11 0.17 15.66 -1.67
CA LEU A 11 1.36 16.52 -1.62
C LEU A 11 2.66 15.71 -1.74
N SER A 12 2.72 14.47 -1.25
CA SER A 12 3.86 13.57 -1.48
C SER A 12 3.93 13.11 -2.94
N GLY A 13 2.78 12.82 -3.56
CA GLY A 13 2.67 12.54 -5.00
C GLY A 13 3.02 13.75 -5.88
N LEU A 14 2.49 14.94 -5.57
CA LEU A 14 2.79 16.20 -6.27
C LEU A 14 4.23 16.65 -6.06
N SER A 15 4.77 16.55 -4.84
CA SER A 15 6.19 16.86 -4.59
C SER A 15 7.12 15.87 -5.29
N GLY A 16 6.76 14.58 -5.34
CA GLY A 16 7.46 13.56 -6.12
C GLY A 16 7.44 13.85 -7.63
N PHE A 17 6.28 14.28 -8.16
CA PHE A 17 6.12 14.70 -9.55
C PHE A 17 7.00 15.91 -9.88
N PHE A 18 6.98 16.97 -9.05
CA PHE A 18 7.82 18.15 -9.28
C PHE A 18 9.31 17.86 -9.12
N PHE A 19 9.70 17.03 -8.14
CA PHE A 19 11.08 16.56 -8.00
C PHE A 19 11.54 15.81 -9.26
N TYR A 20 10.68 14.94 -9.81
CA TYR A 20 10.99 14.21 -11.02
C TYR A 20 11.12 15.14 -12.24
N VAL A 21 10.16 16.05 -12.43
CA VAL A 21 10.12 16.96 -13.59
C VAL A 21 11.25 17.99 -13.56
N PHE A 22 11.55 18.58 -12.40
CA PHE A 22 12.50 19.69 -12.29
C PHE A 22 13.92 19.29 -11.92
N ILE A 23 14.13 18.11 -11.32
CA ILE A 23 15.46 17.67 -10.87
C ILE A 23 15.90 16.42 -11.62
N VAL A 24 15.13 15.33 -11.57
CA VAL A 24 15.55 14.04 -12.15
C VAL A 24 15.60 14.10 -13.68
N HIS A 25 14.54 14.58 -14.32
CA HIS A 25 14.43 14.64 -15.78
C HIS A 25 15.51 15.51 -16.44
N PRO A 26 15.76 16.77 -16.01
CA PRO A 26 16.84 17.57 -16.59
C PRO A 26 18.24 17.02 -16.28
N CYS A 27 18.47 16.41 -15.11
CA CYS A 27 19.76 15.78 -14.79
C CYS A 27 20.04 14.53 -15.64
N THR A 28 19.06 13.65 -15.80
CA THR A 28 19.17 12.45 -16.64
C THR A 28 19.31 12.82 -18.12
N ALA A 29 18.55 13.80 -18.60
CA ALA A 29 18.66 14.33 -19.97
C ALA A 29 20.02 15.00 -20.21
N TRP A 30 20.58 15.69 -19.21
CA TRP A 30 21.92 16.27 -19.29
C TRP A 30 23.02 15.20 -19.33
N ILE A 31 22.90 14.14 -18.52
CA ILE A 31 23.83 13.00 -18.50
C ILE A 31 23.81 12.21 -19.82
N LEU A 32 22.64 12.06 -20.44
CA LEU A 32 22.44 11.28 -21.67
C LEU A 32 22.62 12.10 -22.97
N ARG A 33 23.06 13.36 -22.87
CA ARG A 33 23.23 14.24 -24.05
C ARG A 33 24.24 13.63 -25.05
N PRO A 34 23.86 13.46 -26.33
CA PRO A 34 24.73 12.83 -27.33
C PRO A 34 26.00 13.66 -27.53
N GLY A 35 27.17 13.00 -27.45
CA GLY A 35 28.48 13.59 -27.72
C GLY A 35 29.30 14.01 -26.49
N ARG A 36 28.80 13.85 -25.26
CA ARG A 36 29.54 14.23 -24.04
C ARG A 36 30.37 13.10 -23.43
N PHE A 37 29.84 11.88 -23.42
CA PHE A 37 30.50 10.69 -22.87
C PHE A 37 30.34 9.49 -23.82
N GLU A 38 31.23 8.51 -23.74
CA GLU A 38 31.04 7.22 -24.41
C GLU A 38 29.72 6.58 -23.93
N ARG A 39 28.94 6.03 -24.86
CA ARG A 39 27.57 5.54 -24.62
C ARG A 39 27.47 4.56 -23.43
N LYS A 40 28.54 3.81 -23.15
CA LYS A 40 28.62 2.88 -22.00
C LYS A 40 28.81 3.60 -20.65
N LYS A 41 29.59 4.69 -20.61
CA LYS A 41 29.85 5.48 -19.40
C LYS A 41 28.66 6.36 -19.04
N SER A 42 27.97 6.95 -20.03
CA SER A 42 26.76 7.75 -19.78
C SER A 42 25.63 6.93 -19.16
N ILE A 43 25.42 5.70 -19.63
CA ILE A 43 24.41 4.79 -19.06
C ILE A 43 24.81 4.39 -17.63
N MET A 44 26.08 4.11 -17.38
CA MET A 44 26.58 3.77 -16.04
C MET A 44 26.37 4.91 -15.04
N TYR A 45 26.67 6.16 -15.42
CA TYR A 45 26.41 7.33 -14.55
C TYR A 45 24.92 7.58 -14.33
N ALA A 46 24.07 7.36 -15.35
CA ALA A 46 22.62 7.48 -15.20
C ALA A 46 22.05 6.42 -14.23
N ILE A 47 22.49 5.16 -14.34
CA ILE A 47 22.09 4.08 -13.43
C ILE A 47 22.58 4.38 -12.00
N ALA A 48 23.83 4.81 -11.83
CA ALA A 48 24.38 5.15 -10.52
C ALA A 48 23.64 6.34 -9.87
N PHE A 49 23.28 7.36 -10.66
CA PHE A 49 22.50 8.50 -10.19
C PHE A 49 21.08 8.10 -9.76
N LEU A 50 20.40 7.28 -10.56
CA LEU A 50 19.08 6.77 -10.20
C LEU A 50 19.13 5.86 -8.97
N ALA A 51 20.14 5.01 -8.85
CA ALA A 51 20.35 4.15 -7.68
C ALA A 51 20.64 4.98 -6.42
N ALA A 52 21.43 6.04 -6.52
CA ALA A 52 21.70 6.95 -5.40
C ALA A 52 20.45 7.71 -4.96
N ILE A 53 19.64 8.22 -5.90
CA ILE A 53 18.36 8.86 -5.59
C ILE A 53 17.39 7.87 -4.95
N ALA A 54 17.31 6.64 -5.47
CA ALA A 54 16.48 5.60 -4.89
C ALA A 54 16.91 5.29 -3.45
N ALA A 55 18.21 5.12 -3.19
CA ALA A 55 18.74 4.88 -1.85
C ALA A 55 18.44 6.04 -0.88
N ILE A 56 18.55 7.29 -1.33
CA ILE A 56 18.23 8.48 -0.53
C ILE A 56 16.73 8.56 -0.25
N LYS A 57 15.88 8.31 -1.25
CA LYS A 57 14.41 8.28 -1.09
C LYS A 57 13.99 7.20 -0.10
N THR A 58 14.50 5.98 -0.27
CA THR A 58 14.25 4.87 0.66
C THR A 58 14.76 5.18 2.06
N GLY A 59 15.93 5.82 2.20
CA GLY A 59 16.47 6.24 3.49
C GLY A 59 15.64 7.33 4.18
N LEU A 60 15.07 8.26 3.42
CA LEU A 60 14.16 9.30 3.93
C LEU A 60 12.78 8.75 4.31
N GLU A 61 12.25 7.81 3.53
CA GLU A 61 10.98 7.13 3.82
C GLU A 61 11.07 6.28 5.09
N MET A 62 12.23 5.67 5.38
CA MET A 62 12.47 4.99 6.67
C MET A 62 12.34 5.92 7.89
N GLN A 63 12.46 7.25 7.71
CA GLN A 63 12.34 8.22 8.80
C GLN A 63 10.88 8.62 9.10
N GLN A 64 9.92 8.29 8.21
CA GLN A 64 8.48 8.52 8.43
C GLN A 64 7.75 7.25 8.91
N LYS A 65 8.27 6.57 9.95
CA LYS A 65 7.45 5.58 10.68
C LYS A 65 6.25 6.32 11.31
N GLY A 66 5.05 6.03 10.84
CA GLY A 66 3.83 6.59 11.39
C GLY A 66 3.64 6.19 12.86
N PRO A 67 2.82 6.90 13.64
CA PRO A 67 2.67 6.60 15.07
C PRO A 67 1.99 5.23 15.26
N ASN A 68 2.72 4.26 15.82
CA ASN A 68 2.21 2.93 16.17
C ASN A 68 0.88 3.00 16.96
N TYR A 69 -0.12 2.18 16.63
CA TYR A 69 -1.40 2.10 17.34
C TYR A 69 -1.24 1.74 18.81
N TYR A 70 -0.23 0.92 19.13
CA TYR A 70 0.19 0.63 20.50
C TYR A 70 0.66 1.89 21.25
N ASN A 71 1.51 2.70 20.61
CA ASN A 71 1.99 3.97 21.19
C ASN A 71 0.87 5.00 21.29
N LEU A 72 -0.07 5.00 20.35
CA LEU A 72 -1.19 5.94 20.29
C LEU A 72 -2.23 5.68 21.39
N LEU A 73 -2.45 4.40 21.74
CA LEU A 73 -3.27 4.01 22.90
C LEU A 73 -2.48 3.98 24.22
N GLY A 74 -1.15 4.02 24.15
CA GLY A 74 -0.26 3.93 25.31
C GLY A 74 -0.26 2.54 25.96
N VAL A 75 -0.36 1.49 25.15
CA VAL A 75 -0.43 0.09 25.59
C VAL A 75 0.67 -0.74 24.93
N THR A 76 1.09 -1.82 25.59
CA THR A 76 2.11 -2.75 25.06
C THR A 76 1.49 -3.79 24.12
N ARG A 77 2.32 -4.46 23.31
CA ARG A 77 1.87 -5.54 22.40
C ARG A 77 1.25 -6.73 23.13
N GLU A 78 1.58 -6.93 24.41
CA GLU A 78 1.05 -8.00 25.27
C GLU A 78 -0.22 -7.59 26.02
N SER A 79 -0.71 -6.35 25.82
CA SER A 79 -1.88 -5.84 26.54
C SER A 79 -3.13 -6.67 26.26
N ASN A 80 -3.87 -6.92 27.34
CA ASN A 80 -5.12 -7.66 27.32
C ASN A 80 -6.23 -6.77 26.68
N PRO A 81 -7.20 -7.33 25.92
CA PRO A 81 -8.35 -6.56 25.41
C PRO A 81 -9.06 -5.68 26.46
N LEU A 82 -9.08 -6.10 27.73
CA LEU A 82 -9.59 -5.28 28.84
C LEU A 82 -8.79 -3.99 29.07
N GLU A 83 -7.46 -4.06 28.94
CA GLU A 83 -6.56 -2.90 29.09
C GLU A 83 -6.68 -1.95 27.92
N ILE A 84 -6.77 -2.48 26.69
CA ILE A 84 -7.00 -1.70 25.47
C ILE A 84 -8.32 -0.92 25.58
N LYS A 85 -9.39 -1.57 26.07
CA LYS A 85 -10.69 -0.92 26.30
C LYS A 85 -10.64 0.16 27.38
N ARG A 86 -9.88 -0.05 28.46
CA ARG A 86 -9.68 0.96 29.51
C ARG A 86 -8.89 2.15 29.00
N ALA A 87 -7.83 1.91 28.24
CA ALA A 87 -6.99 2.94 27.63
C ALA A 87 -7.81 3.79 26.64
N TYR A 88 -8.58 3.16 25.76
CA TYR A 88 -9.50 3.83 24.85
C TYR A 88 -10.50 4.71 25.60
N LYS A 89 -11.21 4.16 26.60
CA LYS A 89 -12.19 4.94 27.38
C LYS A 89 -11.59 6.19 28.02
N ARG A 90 -10.35 6.10 28.52
CA ARG A 90 -9.63 7.24 29.11
C ARG A 90 -9.29 8.30 28.05
N LEU A 91 -8.75 7.88 26.90
CA LEU A 91 -8.35 8.78 25.82
C LEU A 91 -9.56 9.41 25.12
N SER A 92 -10.64 8.66 24.88
CA SER A 92 -11.88 9.18 24.29
C SER A 92 -12.52 10.28 25.14
N LEU A 93 -12.43 10.19 26.47
CA LEU A 93 -12.95 11.23 27.37
C LEU A 93 -12.06 12.50 27.37
N GLN A 94 -10.77 12.36 27.12
CA GLN A 94 -9.81 13.47 27.07
C GLN A 94 -9.82 14.18 25.71
N LEU A 95 -10.03 13.43 24.63
CA LEU A 95 -10.02 13.92 23.25
C LEU A 95 -11.43 14.18 22.70
N HIS A 96 -12.46 14.16 23.56
CA HIS A 96 -13.83 14.39 23.10
C HIS A 96 -13.98 15.80 22.51
N PRO A 97 -14.50 15.97 21.29
CA PRO A 97 -14.56 17.27 20.60
C PRO A 97 -15.41 18.30 21.35
N ASP A 98 -16.37 17.86 22.16
CA ASP A 98 -17.19 18.72 23.02
C ASP A 98 -16.41 19.30 24.22
N LYS A 99 -15.37 18.61 24.70
CA LYS A 99 -14.57 19.03 25.87
C LYS A 99 -13.26 19.72 25.48
N ASN A 100 -12.81 19.54 24.24
CA ASN A 100 -11.55 20.08 23.75
C ASN A 100 -11.78 20.81 22.42
N PRO A 101 -11.83 22.16 22.43
CA PRO A 101 -12.10 22.98 21.25
C PRO A 101 -10.89 23.11 20.30
N SER A 102 -9.88 22.26 20.45
CA SER A 102 -8.71 22.25 19.56
C SER A 102 -9.09 21.67 18.19
N PRO A 103 -8.65 22.28 17.07
CA PRO A 103 -8.91 21.75 15.72
C PRO A 103 -8.35 20.33 15.54
N ASP A 104 -7.25 19.98 16.23
CA ASP A 104 -6.63 18.65 16.16
C ASP A 104 -7.34 17.58 17.00
N ALA A 105 -8.33 17.95 17.82
CA ALA A 105 -8.98 17.01 18.73
C ALA A 105 -9.75 15.93 17.95
N THR A 106 -10.39 16.31 16.85
CA THR A 106 -11.12 15.41 15.95
C THR A 106 -10.18 14.39 15.32
N ASP A 107 -9.05 14.83 14.76
CA ASP A 107 -8.09 13.95 14.10
C ASP A 107 -7.44 12.97 15.09
N LYS A 108 -7.09 13.44 16.29
CA LYS A 108 -6.55 12.60 17.36
C LYS A 108 -7.59 11.60 17.88
N PHE A 109 -8.85 12.00 17.97
CA PHE A 109 -9.94 11.11 18.36
C PHE A 109 -10.17 10.01 17.31
N ASP A 110 -10.18 10.38 16.03
CA ASP A 110 -10.34 9.43 14.94
C ASP A 110 -9.16 8.47 14.85
N ALA A 111 -7.92 8.94 15.04
CA ALA A 111 -6.76 8.07 15.13
C ALA A 111 -6.83 7.08 16.32
N VAL A 112 -7.27 7.53 17.50
CA VAL A 112 -7.46 6.67 18.69
C VAL A 112 -8.56 5.64 18.48
N LYS A 113 -9.65 6.04 17.82
CA LYS A 113 -10.75 5.14 17.46
C LYS A 113 -10.30 4.09 16.45
N GLN A 114 -9.57 4.48 15.41
CA GLN A 114 -9.01 3.55 14.43
C GLN A 114 -8.05 2.54 15.10
N ALA A 115 -7.19 3.00 16.00
CA ALA A 115 -6.28 2.15 16.77
C ALA A 115 -7.04 1.15 17.66
N TYR A 116 -8.13 1.57 18.30
CA TYR A 116 -8.96 0.70 19.12
C TYR A 116 -9.68 -0.36 18.29
N ASP A 117 -10.33 0.03 17.19
CA ASP A 117 -11.02 -0.89 16.28
C ASP A 117 -10.05 -1.96 15.73
N ALA A 118 -8.83 -1.53 15.38
CA ALA A 118 -7.76 -2.39 14.90
C ALA A 118 -7.24 -3.40 15.93
N LEU A 119 -7.04 -2.98 17.18
CA LEU A 119 -6.42 -3.82 18.21
C LEU A 119 -7.44 -4.64 19.03
N MET A 120 -8.72 -4.27 19.00
CA MET A 120 -9.78 -4.99 19.71
C MET A 120 -10.13 -6.32 19.06
N ASP A 121 -10.16 -6.37 17.73
CA ASP A 121 -10.44 -7.57 16.98
C ASP A 121 -9.17 -8.42 16.83
N MET A 122 -9.28 -9.72 17.11
CA MET A 122 -8.14 -10.64 17.00
C MET A 122 -7.63 -10.74 15.58
N GLU A 123 -8.51 -10.72 14.58
CA GLU A 123 -8.14 -10.84 13.17
C GLU A 123 -7.40 -9.59 12.69
N PHE A 124 -7.96 -8.41 12.96
CA PHE A 124 -7.32 -7.14 12.62
C PHE A 124 -6.01 -6.91 13.39
N ARG A 125 -5.90 -7.35 14.66
CA ARG A 125 -4.66 -7.27 15.43
C ARG A 125 -3.58 -8.17 14.84
N GLU A 126 -3.93 -9.34 14.32
CA GLU A 126 -2.99 -10.24 13.68
C GLU A 126 -2.49 -9.67 12.34
N VAL A 127 -3.42 -9.13 11.53
CA VAL A 127 -3.09 -8.42 10.27
C VAL A 127 -2.21 -7.20 10.56
N TYR A 128 -2.54 -6.41 11.58
CA TYR A 128 -1.73 -5.26 12.00
C TYR A 128 -0.31 -5.65 12.39
N ASN A 129 -0.18 -6.72 13.17
CA ASN A 129 1.13 -7.21 13.61
C ASN A 129 1.98 -7.72 12.44
N LYS A 130 1.36 -8.18 11.34
CA LYS A 130 2.05 -8.73 10.16
C LYS A 130 2.32 -7.70 9.06
N PHE A 131 1.46 -6.70 8.90
CA PHE A 131 1.47 -5.78 7.75
C PHE A 131 1.41 -4.29 8.13
N GLY A 132 1.39 -3.96 9.43
CA GLY A 132 1.30 -2.58 9.90
C GLY A 132 -0.03 -1.91 9.54
N LYS A 133 -0.03 -0.57 9.49
CA LYS A 133 -1.24 0.23 9.25
C LYS A 133 -1.87 -0.01 7.87
N GLU A 134 -1.04 -0.27 6.86
CA GLU A 134 -1.48 -0.50 5.49
C GLU A 134 -2.34 -1.75 5.36
N GLY A 135 -1.99 -2.84 6.05
CA GLY A 135 -2.78 -4.07 6.07
C GLY A 135 -4.18 -3.88 6.63
N ILE A 136 -4.36 -2.98 7.61
CA ILE A 136 -5.70 -2.70 8.15
C ILE A 136 -6.52 -1.87 7.16
N LYS A 137 -5.93 -0.87 6.48
CA LYS A 137 -6.63 -0.08 5.46
C LYS A 137 -7.14 -0.97 4.33
N ALA A 138 -6.35 -1.96 3.90
CA ALA A 138 -6.76 -2.94 2.90
C ALA A 138 -7.85 -3.90 3.41
N ASN A 139 -7.80 -4.30 4.68
CA ASN A 139 -8.80 -5.19 5.28
C ASN A 139 -10.10 -4.47 5.67
N LYS A 140 -10.09 -3.14 5.78
CA LYS A 140 -11.28 -2.32 6.06
C LYS A 140 -12.11 -2.21 4.77
N ARG A 141 -12.97 -3.22 4.58
CA ARG A 141 -14.21 -3.14 3.79
C ARG A 141 -14.05 -3.30 2.27
N TYR A 142 -13.59 -4.47 1.84
CA TYR A 142 -14.15 -5.08 0.63
C TYR A 142 -15.41 -5.84 1.04
N ASP A 143 -16.57 -5.36 0.60
CA ASP A 143 -17.78 -6.18 0.63
C ASP A 143 -17.52 -7.37 -0.30
N GLU A 144 -17.68 -8.60 0.18
CA GLU A 144 -17.40 -9.84 -0.56
C GLU A 144 -18.05 -9.81 -1.96
N THR A 145 -19.21 -9.15 -2.06
CA THR A 145 -19.94 -8.94 -3.31
C THR A 145 -19.28 -7.96 -4.28
N GLN A 146 -18.68 -6.86 -3.79
CA GLN A 146 -17.97 -5.87 -4.63
C GLN A 146 -16.70 -6.48 -5.22
N PHE A 147 -15.98 -7.24 -4.40
CA PHE A 147 -14.78 -7.92 -4.84
C PHE A 147 -15.06 -8.96 -5.94
N LEU A 148 -16.09 -9.80 -5.74
CA LEU A 148 -16.51 -10.77 -6.76
C LEU A 148 -16.97 -10.11 -8.06
N LEU A 149 -17.62 -8.94 -7.98
CA LEU A 149 -18.03 -8.16 -9.13
C LEU A 149 -16.83 -7.59 -9.90
N GLU A 150 -15.83 -7.03 -9.22
CA GLU A 150 -14.61 -6.52 -9.85
C GLU A 150 -13.83 -7.65 -10.54
N LEU A 151 -13.68 -8.80 -9.89
CA LEU A 151 -13.04 -9.98 -10.47
C LEU A 151 -13.82 -10.46 -11.70
N ALA A 152 -15.15 -10.56 -11.61
CA ALA A 152 -15.99 -10.94 -12.74
C ALA A 152 -15.83 -9.96 -13.92
N ILE A 153 -15.87 -8.65 -13.67
CA ILE A 153 -15.69 -7.62 -14.70
C ILE A 153 -14.30 -7.72 -15.33
N PHE A 154 -13.25 -7.90 -14.52
CA PHE A 154 -11.88 -8.04 -15.01
C PHE A 154 -11.75 -9.24 -15.95
N TYR A 155 -12.17 -10.44 -15.54
CA TYR A 155 -12.04 -11.66 -16.35
C TYR A 155 -12.95 -11.66 -17.58
N ILE A 156 -14.15 -11.07 -17.50
CA ILE A 156 -15.04 -10.91 -18.66
C ILE A 156 -14.44 -9.93 -19.66
N SER A 157 -13.92 -8.78 -19.19
CA SER A 157 -13.26 -7.77 -20.02
C SER A 157 -12.02 -8.33 -20.70
N TRP A 158 -11.16 -9.03 -19.96
CA TRP A 158 -9.99 -9.70 -20.49
C TRP A 158 -10.34 -10.81 -21.48
N GLY A 159 -11.34 -11.64 -21.16
CA GLY A 159 -11.84 -12.68 -22.07
C GLY A 159 -12.37 -12.10 -23.38
N MET A 160 -13.13 -11.01 -23.31
CA MET A 160 -13.62 -10.29 -24.48
C MET A 160 -12.47 -9.67 -25.30
N MET A 161 -11.49 -9.06 -24.64
CA MET A 161 -10.30 -8.48 -25.29
C MET A 161 -9.48 -9.57 -26.00
N VAL A 162 -9.19 -10.69 -25.32
CA VAL A 162 -8.48 -11.83 -25.91
C VAL A 162 -9.27 -12.42 -27.07
N PHE A 163 -10.59 -12.53 -26.96
CA PHE A 163 -11.45 -13.01 -28.04
C PHE A 163 -11.36 -12.08 -29.26
N MET A 164 -11.46 -10.77 -29.06
CA MET A 164 -11.36 -9.75 -30.13
C MET A 164 -10.00 -9.80 -30.83
N LEU A 165 -8.90 -9.87 -30.06
CA LEU A 165 -7.54 -9.90 -30.58
C LEU A 165 -7.19 -11.23 -31.27
N THR A 166 -8.02 -12.27 -31.14
CA THR A 166 -7.77 -13.62 -31.69
C THR A 166 -8.83 -14.09 -32.69
N LEU A 167 -9.64 -13.17 -33.25
CA LEU A 167 -10.62 -13.48 -34.31
C LEU A 167 -10.01 -14.04 -35.62
N GLY A 168 -8.69 -14.04 -35.77
CA GLY A 168 -8.00 -14.60 -36.92
C GLY A 168 -7.97 -16.15 -36.91
N LYS A 169 -8.24 -16.79 -38.06
CA LYS A 169 -8.16 -18.26 -38.23
C LYS A 169 -6.79 -18.87 -37.92
N ARG A 170 -5.71 -18.05 -37.90
CA ARG A 170 -4.33 -18.47 -37.58
C ARG A 170 -3.98 -18.43 -36.09
N SER A 171 -4.79 -17.78 -35.25
CA SER A 171 -4.49 -17.56 -33.82
C SER A 171 -5.27 -18.48 -32.87
N GLY A 172 -5.81 -19.60 -33.36
CA GLY A 172 -6.60 -20.53 -32.56
C GLY A 172 -5.84 -21.12 -31.37
N GLU A 173 -4.57 -21.48 -31.58
CA GLU A 173 -3.71 -22.02 -30.51
C GLU A 173 -3.33 -20.94 -29.49
N ALA A 174 -3.05 -19.71 -29.93
CA ALA A 174 -2.74 -18.58 -29.06
C ALA A 174 -3.90 -18.25 -28.11
N ARG A 175 -5.14 -18.35 -28.60
CA ARG A 175 -6.34 -18.17 -27.80
C ARG A 175 -6.42 -19.20 -26.67
N ASN A 176 -6.12 -20.47 -26.95
CA ASN A 176 -6.12 -21.51 -25.93
C ASN A 176 -5.07 -21.25 -24.84
N TRP A 177 -3.86 -20.82 -25.21
CA TRP A 177 -2.80 -20.47 -24.26
C TRP A 177 -3.14 -19.23 -23.41
N CYS A 178 -3.81 -18.23 -23.98
CA CYS A 178 -4.30 -17.09 -23.21
C CYS A 178 -5.40 -17.50 -22.22
N PHE A 179 -6.33 -18.37 -22.63
CA PHE A 179 -7.37 -18.88 -21.73
C PHE A 179 -6.80 -19.74 -20.60
N THR A 180 -5.85 -20.63 -20.89
CA THR A 180 -5.21 -21.44 -19.84
C THR A 180 -4.44 -20.56 -18.86
N GLY A 181 -3.74 -19.52 -19.34
CA GLY A 181 -3.08 -18.53 -18.49
C GLY A 181 -4.04 -17.79 -17.55
N MET A 182 -5.21 -17.38 -18.06
CA MET A 182 -6.25 -16.74 -17.23
C MET A 182 -6.80 -17.70 -16.17
N VAL A 183 -7.05 -18.96 -16.51
CA VAL A 183 -7.53 -19.96 -15.53
C VAL A 183 -6.48 -20.21 -14.44
N VAL A 184 -5.19 -20.30 -14.82
CA VAL A 184 -4.10 -20.44 -13.83
C VAL A 184 -4.02 -19.23 -12.91
N MET A 185 -4.10 -18.01 -13.45
CA MET A 185 -4.12 -16.79 -12.64
C MET A 185 -5.32 -16.73 -11.70
N LEU A 186 -6.52 -17.11 -12.16
CA LEU A 186 -7.72 -17.16 -11.33
C LEU A 186 -7.54 -18.13 -10.16
N VAL A 187 -6.97 -19.32 -10.42
CA VAL A 187 -6.68 -20.29 -9.37
C VAL A 187 -5.68 -19.74 -8.36
N VAL A 188 -4.64 -19.02 -8.81
CA VAL A 188 -3.66 -18.37 -7.92
C VAL A 188 -4.34 -17.30 -7.07
N GLU A 189 -5.14 -16.42 -7.66
CA GLU A 189 -5.87 -15.35 -6.95
C GLU A 189 -6.84 -15.91 -5.90
N VAL A 190 -7.65 -16.91 -6.27
CA VAL A 190 -8.59 -17.57 -5.34
C VAL A 190 -7.84 -18.28 -4.21
N THR A 191 -6.71 -18.93 -4.53
CA THR A 191 -5.89 -19.61 -3.51
C THR A 191 -5.25 -18.59 -2.56
N MET A 192 -4.78 -17.46 -3.08
CA MET A 192 -4.25 -16.36 -2.27
C MET A 192 -5.31 -15.79 -1.33
N MET A 193 -6.56 -15.67 -1.77
CA MET A 193 -7.67 -15.13 -0.96
C MET A 193 -8.17 -16.10 0.09
N THR A 194 -8.25 -17.39 -0.25
CA THR A 194 -8.77 -18.41 0.68
C THR A 194 -7.73 -18.78 1.75
N SER A 195 -6.46 -18.44 1.53
CA SER A 195 -5.39 -18.70 2.48
C SER A 195 -5.41 -17.67 3.61
N SER A 196 -5.71 -18.10 4.83
CA SER A 196 -5.61 -17.28 6.06
C SER A 196 -4.17 -16.99 6.50
N THR A 197 -3.18 -17.60 5.83
CA THR A 197 -1.74 -17.39 6.04
C THR A 197 -1.11 -16.90 4.75
N ASN A 198 -0.04 -16.09 4.84
CA ASN A 198 0.72 -15.64 3.68
C ASN A 198 1.24 -16.84 2.89
N PRO A 199 0.69 -17.14 1.70
CA PRO A 199 1.19 -18.24 0.88
C PRO A 199 2.46 -17.83 0.11
N ILE A 200 2.77 -16.53 0.12
CA ILE A 200 3.93 -15.93 -0.52
C ILE A 200 5.11 -16.06 0.44
N PRO A 201 6.24 -16.65 0.00
CA PRO A 201 7.40 -16.79 0.86
C PRO A 201 8.02 -15.41 1.15
N THR A 202 8.41 -15.18 2.39
CA THR A 202 8.90 -13.88 2.92
C THR A 202 10.16 -13.36 2.26
N TRP A 203 10.93 -14.21 1.57
CA TRP A 203 12.09 -13.78 0.76
C TRP A 203 11.68 -13.11 -0.56
N LEU A 204 10.47 -13.38 -1.06
CA LEU A 204 9.96 -12.83 -2.32
C LEU A 204 9.35 -11.43 -2.11
N PHE A 205 8.74 -11.19 -0.95
CA PHE A 205 8.24 -9.88 -0.53
C PHE A 205 8.50 -9.70 0.98
N PRO A 206 9.63 -9.09 1.38
CA PRO A 206 9.93 -8.86 2.78
C PRO A 206 9.00 -7.77 3.35
N ALA A 207 8.18 -8.14 4.32
CA ALA A 207 7.35 -7.19 5.06
C ALA A 207 8.23 -6.43 6.07
N LEU A 208 8.46 -5.14 5.84
CA LEU A 208 9.04 -4.23 6.83
C LEU A 208 7.89 -3.73 7.71
N THR A 209 7.63 -4.39 8.84
CA THR A 209 6.61 -3.88 9.77
C THR A 209 7.17 -2.72 10.61
N GLU A 210 6.36 -1.68 10.84
CA GLU A 210 6.80 -0.51 11.63
C GLU A 210 7.11 -0.83 13.11
N HIS A 211 6.67 -2.00 13.61
CA HIS A 211 6.71 -2.39 15.01
C HIS A 211 7.91 -3.26 15.41
N GLU A 212 8.80 -3.57 14.46
CA GLU A 212 10.14 -4.14 14.70
C GLU A 212 11.20 -3.05 14.88
#